data_AF-A0A967VP84-F1
#
_entry.id   AF-A0A967VP84-F1
#
_cell.length_a   1.000
_cell.length_b   1.000
_cell.length_c   1.000
_cell.angle_alpha   90.00
_cell.angle_beta   90.00
_cell.angle_gamma   90.00
#
_symmetry.space_group_name_H-M   'P 1'
#
loop_
_entity.id
_entity.type
_entity.pdbx_description
1 polymer ?
#
loop_
_entity_poly.entity_id
_entity_poly.type
_entity_poly.pdbx_seq_one_letter_code
_entity_poly.pdbx_strand_id
1 'polypeptide(L)' 'RGAGLDVSVEETEGHPIVRGEYHDADDAAPTVLIYGHYDVQPVEPLDLWDSPPFEPEVRDGRLYARGSVDDKGQL' A
#
# COMPACT_ATOMS: atom_id res chain seq x y z
N ARG A 1 16.56 3.45 3.29
CA ARG A 1 16.60 4.84 3.79
C ARG A 1 15.16 5.23 4.09
N GLY A 2 14.88 5.84 5.25
CA GLY A 2 13.54 6.35 5.56
C GLY A 2 13.22 7.62 4.78
N ALA A 3 11.95 7.96 4.65
CA ALA A 3 11.48 9.15 3.93
C ALA A 3 11.47 10.44 4.79
N GLY A 4 12.00 10.39 6.02
CA GLY A 4 11.99 11.53 6.95
C GLY A 4 10.63 11.78 7.63
N LEU A 5 9.75 10.78 7.61
CA LEU A 5 8.47 10.80 8.31
C LEU A 5 8.64 10.37 9.78
N ASP A 6 7.91 11.01 10.68
CA ASP A 6 7.62 10.47 12.01
C ASP A 6 6.55 9.39 11.85
N VAL A 7 6.91 8.12 12.12
CA VAL A 7 6.06 6.96 11.84
C VAL A 7 5.61 6.28 13.13
N SER A 8 4.32 5.98 13.23
CA SER A 8 3.73 5.18 14.30
C SER A 8 2.81 4.08 13.75
N VAL A 9 2.63 3.03 14.54
CA VAL A 9 1.60 2.02 14.34
C VAL A 9 0.60 2.19 15.47
N GLU A 10 -0.64 2.50 15.11
CA GLU A 10 -1.74 2.71 16.05
C GLU A 10 -2.57 1.43 16.12
N GLU A 11 -2.59 0.79 17.29
CA GLU A 11 -3.41 -0.39 17.54
C GLU A 11 -4.91 -0.03 17.56
N THR A 12 -5.75 -0.91 17.00
CA THR A 12 -7.21 -0.76 17.01
C THR A 12 -7.86 -2.06 17.53
N GLU A 13 -9.19 -2.09 17.67
CA GLU A 13 -9.90 -3.35 17.95
C GLU A 13 -9.79 -4.36 16.78
N GLY A 14 -9.44 -3.89 15.58
CA GLY A 14 -9.26 -4.67 14.37
C GLY A 14 -7.82 -4.64 13.86
N HIS A 15 -7.64 -4.32 12.58
CA HIS A 15 -6.31 -4.18 11.99
C HIS A 15 -5.65 -2.85 12.41
N PRO A 16 -4.34 -2.84 12.65
CA PRO A 16 -3.64 -1.62 13.04
C PRO A 16 -3.59 -0.61 11.89
N ILE A 17 -3.39 0.66 12.23
CA ILE A 17 -3.21 1.74 11.26
C ILE A 17 -1.75 2.16 11.28
N VAL A 18 -1.14 2.32 10.10
CA VAL A 18 0.18 2.94 9.97
C VAL A 18 -0.02 4.43 9.69
N ARG A 19 0.59 5.28 10.51
CA ARG A 19 0.54 6.73 10.38
C ARG A 19 1.95 7.27 10.17
N GLY A 20 2.10 8.18 9.20
CA GLY A 20 3.34 8.91 8.94
C GLY A 20 3.06 10.39 8.83
N GLU A 21 3.89 11.21 9.48
CA GLU A 21 3.78 12.67 9.45
C GLU A 21 5.08 13.31 8.98
N TYR A 22 4.97 14.36 8.16
CA TYR A 22 6.09 15.20 7.77
C TYR A 22 5.77 16.65 8.17
N HIS A 23 6.53 17.20 9.11
CA HIS A 23 6.32 18.55 9.65
C HIS A 23 7.40 19.55 9.23
N ASP A 24 8.41 19.13 8.47
CA ASP A 24 9.51 19.99 8.01
C ASP A 24 9.17 20.76 6.70
N ALA A 25 7.89 21.09 6.49
CA ALA A 25 7.45 21.95 5.40
C ALA A 25 7.47 23.43 5.84
N ASP A 26 7.38 24.35 4.87
CA ASP A 26 7.19 25.78 5.18
C ASP A 26 5.88 26.01 5.94
N ASP A 27 5.84 26.94 6.90
CA ASP A 27 4.67 27.24 7.73
C ASP A 27 3.43 27.66 6.90
N ALA A 28 3.62 28.19 5.70
CA ALA A 28 2.53 28.55 4.78
C ALA A 28 2.06 27.39 3.88
N ALA A 29 2.73 26.23 3.94
CA ALA A 29 2.36 25.07 3.13
C ALA A 29 1.03 24.46 3.61
N PRO A 30 0.17 23.98 2.69
CA PRO A 30 -1.05 23.28 3.07
C PRO A 30 -0.73 21.88 3.62
N THR A 31 -1.55 21.40 4.54
CA THR A 31 -1.53 20.00 4.97
C THR A 31 -2.24 19.11 3.93
N VAL A 32 -1.57 18.03 3.53
CA VAL A 32 -2.13 17.00 2.63
C VAL A 32 -2.27 15.69 3.39
N LEU A 33 -3.43 15.04 3.31
CA LEU A 33 -3.65 13.69 3.80
C LEU A 33 -3.59 12.72 2.63
N ILE A 34 -2.69 11.73 2.71
CA ILE A 34 -2.64 10.59 1.81
C ILE A 34 -3.23 9.41 2.57
N TYR A 35 -4.25 8.78 2.00
CA TYR A 35 -4.91 7.59 2.55
C TYR A 35 -4.81 6.47 1.53
N GLY A 36 -4.50 5.27 2.03
CA GLY A 36 -4.50 4.03 1.27
C GLY A 36 -4.57 2.85 2.23
N HIS A 37 -4.50 1.63 1.70
CA HIS A 37 -4.58 0.43 2.50
C HIS A 37 -3.59 -0.64 2.05
N TYR A 38 -3.14 -1.47 2.99
CA TYR A 38 -2.09 -2.46 2.76
C TYR A 38 -2.63 -3.90 2.72
N ASP A 39 -3.87 -4.10 3.15
CA ASP A 39 -4.58 -5.36 3.01
C ASP A 39 -5.02 -5.58 1.56
N VAL A 40 -5.37 -6.82 1.24
CA VAL A 40 -5.75 -7.22 -0.10
C VAL A 40 -6.85 -8.26 -0.02
N GLN A 41 -7.66 -8.36 -1.08
CA GLN A 41 -8.70 -9.38 -1.18
C GLN A 41 -8.11 -10.82 -1.25
N PRO A 42 -8.90 -11.85 -0.86
CA PRO A 42 -8.56 -13.26 -1.09
C PRO A 42 -8.25 -13.58 -2.56
N VAL A 43 -7.62 -14.72 -2.82
CA VAL A 43 -7.06 -15.06 -4.14
C VAL A 43 -7.80 -16.19 -4.84
N GLU A 44 -8.74 -16.83 -4.16
CA GLU A 44 -9.50 -17.93 -4.71
C GLU A 44 -10.48 -17.46 -5.80
N PRO A 45 -10.74 -18.30 -6.82
CA PRO A 45 -10.16 -19.63 -7.04
C PRO A 45 -8.77 -19.56 -7.71
N LEU A 46 -7.81 -20.35 -7.20
CA LEU A 46 -6.40 -20.30 -7.62
C LEU A 46 -6.16 -20.81 -9.04
N ASP A 47 -6.99 -21.72 -9.54
CA ASP A 47 -6.86 -22.33 -10.87
C ASP A 47 -7.18 -21.38 -12.02
N LEU A 48 -7.79 -20.23 -11.73
CA LEU A 48 -8.05 -19.18 -12.73
C LEU A 48 -6.88 -18.20 -12.87
N TRP A 49 -5.86 -18.30 -12.03
CA TRP A 49 -4.67 -17.47 -12.14
C TRP A 49 -3.66 -18.08 -13.11
N ASP A 50 -3.16 -17.26 -14.05
CA ASP A 50 -2.08 -17.68 -14.95
C ASP A 50 -0.71 -17.77 -14.24
N SER A 51 -0.56 -17.08 -13.11
CA SER A 51 0.66 -16.99 -12.31
C SER A 51 0.30 -16.95 -10.82
N PRO A 52 1.17 -17.41 -9.89
CA PRO A 52 0.84 -17.38 -8.46
C PRO A 52 0.51 -15.95 -8.01
N PRO A 53 -0.62 -15.73 -7.32
CA PRO A 53 -1.15 -14.38 -7.07
C PRO A 53 -0.21 -13.48 -6.26
N PHE A 54 0.66 -14.05 -5.43
CA PHE A 54 1.61 -13.32 -4.60
C PHE A 54 3.05 -13.36 -5.13
N GLU A 55 3.25 -13.87 -6.35
CA GLU A 55 4.53 -13.82 -7.06
C GLU A 55 4.37 -12.86 -8.25
N PRO A 56 4.81 -11.59 -8.14
CA PRO A 56 4.57 -10.61 -9.18
C PRO A 56 5.24 -11.00 -10.50
N GLU A 57 4.45 -11.03 -11.58
CA GLU A 57 4.92 -11.37 -12.92
C GLU A 57 4.64 -10.23 -13.91
N VAL A 58 5.61 -9.90 -14.78
CA VAL A 58 5.41 -8.93 -15.85
C VAL A 58 5.10 -9.66 -17.16
N ARG A 59 3.92 -9.39 -17.73
CA ARG A 59 3.48 -9.91 -19.03
C ARG A 59 3.04 -8.75 -19.92
N ASP A 60 3.58 -8.65 -21.13
CA ASP A 60 3.27 -7.59 -22.10
C ASP A 60 3.31 -6.16 -21.51
N GLY A 61 4.32 -5.89 -20.67
CA GLY A 61 4.51 -4.58 -20.03
C GLY A 61 3.56 -4.28 -18.87
N ARG A 62 2.81 -5.27 -18.37
CA ARG A 62 1.88 -5.14 -17.23
C ARG A 62 2.31 -6.03 -16.08
N LEU A 63 2.19 -5.52 -14.85
CA LEU A 63 2.46 -6.28 -13.62
C LEU A 63 1.19 -7.01 -13.16
N TYR A 64 1.27 -8.32 -12.98
CA TYR A 64 0.20 -9.17 -12.47
C TYR A 64 0.57 -9.68 -11.08
N ALA A 65 -0.17 -9.22 -10.08
CA ALA A 65 -0.11 -9.71 -8.70
C ALA A 65 -1.38 -9.27 -7.94
N ARG A 66 -1.79 -10.02 -6.93
CA ARG A 66 -2.77 -9.58 -5.93
C ARG A 66 -2.20 -8.36 -5.19
N GLY A 67 -2.95 -7.26 -5.22
CA GLY A 67 -2.56 -6.00 -4.61
C GLY A 67 -1.83 -5.05 -5.54
N SER A 68 -1.45 -5.46 -6.75
CA SER A 68 -0.68 -4.61 -7.69
C SER A 68 -1.37 -3.29 -8.07
N VAL A 69 -2.71 -3.26 -8.06
CA VAL A 69 -3.52 -2.07 -8.38
C VAL A 69 -4.47 -1.70 -7.23
N ASP A 70 -4.69 -2.60 -6.27
CA ASP A 70 -5.66 -2.38 -5.20
C ASP A 70 -5.08 -2.96 -3.91
N ASP A 71 -4.29 -2.17 -3.15
CA ASP A 71 -3.88 -0.77 -3.40
C ASP A 71 -2.36 -0.56 -3.33
N LYS A 72 -1.61 -1.66 -3.23
CA LYS A 72 -0.16 -1.62 -2.98
C LYS A 72 0.67 -0.98 -4.09
N GLY A 73 0.12 -0.84 -5.30
CA GLY A 73 0.80 -0.15 -6.39
C GLY A 73 0.77 1.38 -6.26
N GLN A 74 -0.24 1.92 -5.57
CA GLN A 74 -0.42 3.37 -5.40
C GLN A 74 0.12 3.89 -4.07
N LEU A 75 0.28 3.00 -3.10
CA LEU A 75 0.86 3.27 -1.79
C LEU A 75 2.39 3.44 -1.87
#